data_AF-A0A919J8Z6-F1
#
_entry.id   AF-A0A919J8Z6-F1
#
_cell.length_a   1.000
_cell.length_b   1.000
_cell.length_c   1.000
_cell.angle_alpha   90.00
_cell.angle_beta   90.00
_cell.angle_gamma   90.00
#
_symmetry.space_group_name_H-M   'P 1'
#
loop_
_entity.id
_entity.type
_entity.pdbx_description
1 polymer ?
#
loop_
_entity_poly.entity_id
_entity_poly.type
_entity_poly.pdbx_seq_one_letter_code
_entity_poly.pdbx_strand_id
1 'polypeptide(L)'
;MATAEVGFVAVSRAVVAAAADLAAGLERRVVGDENVRTAQGNAWAAICADRARAQARADMDAMVAALAAANSRRAAARGNQRAVGSSPRSSASHAALVSTR
;
A
#
# COMPACT_ATOMS: atom_id res chain seq x y z
N MET A 1 42.58 24.85 -44.88
CA MET A 1 41.35 24.08 -44.59
C MET A 1 41.05 23.96 -43.10
N ALA A 2 42.03 23.76 -42.22
CA ALA A 2 41.82 23.61 -40.76
C ALA A 2 41.07 24.77 -40.06
N THR A 3 41.25 26.02 -40.49
CA THR A 3 40.59 27.20 -39.88
C THR A 3 39.08 27.26 -40.16
N ALA A 4 38.64 26.79 -41.33
CA ALA A 4 37.23 26.72 -41.68
C ALA A 4 36.51 25.60 -40.90
N GLU A 5 37.20 24.50 -40.65
CA GLU A 5 36.70 23.38 -39.85
C GLU A 5 36.52 23.77 -38.38
N VAL A 6 37.50 24.48 -37.81
CA VAL A 6 37.41 25.06 -36.45
C VAL A 6 36.26 26.07 -36.35
N GLY A 7 36.07 26.90 -37.39
CA GLY A 7 34.96 27.86 -37.47
C GLY A 7 33.60 27.16 -37.51
N PHE A 8 33.46 26.11 -38.32
CA PHE A 8 32.22 25.33 -38.41
C PHE A 8 31.87 24.67 -37.08
N VAL A 9 32.84 24.02 -36.41
CA VAL A 9 32.64 23.40 -35.10
C VAL A 9 32.24 24.43 -34.03
N ALA A 10 32.87 25.60 -34.03
CA ALA A 10 32.52 26.67 -33.09
C ALA A 10 31.08 27.18 -33.31
N VAL A 11 30.68 27.37 -34.56
CA VAL A 11 29.32 27.78 -34.93
C VAL A 11 28.31 26.68 -34.56
N SER A 12 28.60 25.41 -34.84
CA SER A 12 27.72 24.29 -34.46
C SER A 12 27.54 24.22 -32.94
N ARG A 13 28.60 24.40 -32.14
CA ARG A 13 28.48 24.42 -30.67
C ARG A 13 27.66 25.60 -30.17
N ALA A 14 27.80 26.78 -30.79
CA ALA A 14 27.00 27.95 -30.45
C ALA A 14 25.51 27.72 -30.75
N VAL A 15 25.19 27.11 -31.89
CA VAL A 15 23.81 26.76 -32.25
C VAL A 15 23.24 25.73 -31.29
N VAL A 16 24.00 24.69 -30.93
CA VAL A 16 23.57 23.68 -29.95
C VAL A 16 23.34 24.30 -28.57
N ALA A 17 24.22 25.20 -28.12
CA ALA A 17 24.05 25.90 -26.85
C ALA A 17 22.79 26.78 -26.85
N ALA A 18 22.57 27.55 -27.92
CA ALA A 18 21.37 28.37 -28.07
C ALA A 18 20.08 27.54 -28.11
N ALA A 19 20.11 26.38 -28.78
CA ALA A 19 18.99 25.45 -28.82
C ALA A 19 18.70 24.83 -27.43
N ALA A 20 19.74 24.50 -26.66
CA ALA A 20 19.60 23.99 -25.30
C ALA A 20 19.00 25.03 -24.35
N ASP A 21 19.43 26.30 -24.46
CA ASP A 21 18.87 27.39 -23.66
C ASP A 21 17.41 27.67 -24.01
N LEU A 22 17.04 27.60 -25.30
CA LEU A 22 15.66 27.69 -25.75
C LEU A 22 14.81 26.53 -25.24
N ALA A 23 15.32 25.30 -25.30
CA ALA A 23 14.64 24.12 -24.78
C ALA A 23 14.40 24.24 -23.27
N ALA A 24 15.42 24.65 -22.50
CA ALA A 24 15.29 24.87 -21.05
C ALA A 24 14.35 26.04 -20.72
N GLY A 25 14.29 27.06 -21.57
CA GLY A 25 13.34 28.17 -21.45
C GLY A 25 11.89 27.77 -21.76
N LEU A 26 11.71 26.87 -22.72
CA LEU A 26 10.41 26.30 -23.08
C LEU A 26 9.93 25.30 -22.03
N GLU A 27 10.80 24.42 -21.54
CA GLU A 27 10.48 23.52 -20.42
C GLU A 27 10.00 24.33 -19.22
N ARG A 28 10.72 25.37 -18.80
CA ARG A 28 10.28 26.22 -17.68
C ARG A 28 8.92 26.90 -17.92
N ARG A 29 8.65 27.37 -19.15
CA ARG A 29 7.39 28.04 -19.49
C ARG A 29 6.20 27.08 -19.67
N VAL A 30 6.44 25.87 -20.18
CA VAL A 30 5.42 24.85 -20.42
C VAL A 30 5.09 24.09 -19.13
N VAL A 31 6.09 23.85 -18.29
CA VAL A 31 5.94 23.21 -16.97
C VAL A 31 5.28 24.19 -16.00
N GLY A 32 5.60 25.49 -16.09
CA GLY A 32 5.12 26.54 -15.20
C GLY A 32 5.98 26.62 -13.93
N ASP A 33 6.15 27.83 -13.37
CA ASP A 33 6.96 28.04 -12.14
C ASP A 33 6.47 27.20 -10.95
N GLU A 34 5.18 26.86 -10.94
CA GLU A 34 4.50 25.96 -9.99
C GLU A 34 5.05 24.53 -9.97
N ASN A 35 5.75 24.14 -11.05
CA ASN A 35 6.03 22.75 -11.40
C ASN A 35 7.56 22.52 -11.56
N VAL A 36 8.35 23.56 -11.26
CA VAL A 36 9.73 23.41 -10.79
C VAL A 36 9.67 22.65 -9.47
N ARG A 37 10.46 21.57 -9.31
CA ARG A 37 10.51 20.79 -8.05
C ARG A 37 11.07 21.65 -6.92
N THR A 38 10.22 22.47 -6.31
CA THR A 38 10.54 23.22 -5.10
C THR A 38 10.74 22.22 -3.96
N ALA A 39 11.62 22.54 -3.02
CA ALA A 39 11.80 21.72 -1.82
C ALA A 39 10.46 21.48 -1.09
N GLN A 40 9.57 22.47 -1.13
CA GLN A 40 8.21 22.39 -0.61
C GLN A 40 7.33 21.38 -1.37
N GLY A 41 7.37 21.37 -2.71
CA GLY A 41 6.66 20.39 -3.53
C GLY A 41 7.12 18.95 -3.29
N ASN A 42 8.43 18.75 -3.15
CA ASN A 42 9.00 17.44 -2.81
C ASN A 42 8.57 16.98 -1.41
N ALA A 43 8.58 17.88 -0.43
CA ALA A 43 8.13 17.58 0.93
C ALA A 43 6.64 17.21 0.96
N TRP A 44 5.80 17.94 0.22
CA TRP A 44 4.37 17.64 0.13
C TRP A 44 4.10 16.29 -0.54
N ALA A 45 4.80 15.97 -1.63
CA ALA A 45 4.69 14.67 -2.28
C ALA A 45 5.11 13.51 -1.35
N ALA A 46 6.16 13.70 -0.55
CA ALA A 46 6.59 12.72 0.45
C ALA A 46 5.51 12.51 1.54
N ILE A 47 4.93 13.59 2.06
CA ILE A 47 3.84 13.53 3.05
C ILE A 47 2.62 12.78 2.48
N CYS A 48 2.25 13.05 1.23
CA CYS A 48 1.16 12.34 0.57
C CYS A 48 1.45 10.84 0.43
N ALA A 49 2.67 10.48 0.05
CA ALA A 49 3.09 9.08 -0.03
C ALA A 49 3.07 8.39 1.34
N ASP A 50 3.52 9.07 2.39
CA ASP A 50 3.49 8.54 3.76
C ASP A 50 2.06 8.35 4.28
N ARG A 51 1.18 9.30 3.98
CA ARG A 51 -0.24 9.17 4.31
C ARG A 51 -0.88 8.00 3.58
N ALA A 52 -0.55 7.79 2.29
CA ALA A 52 -1.04 6.64 1.53
C ALA A 52 -0.53 5.30 2.11
N ARG A 53 0.74 5.23 2.51
CA ARG A 53 1.31 4.05 3.19
C ARG A 53 0.63 3.79 4.54
N ALA A 54 0.36 4.85 5.31
CA ALA A 54 -0.34 4.73 6.59
C ALA A 54 -1.76 4.21 6.41
N GLN A 55 -2.48 4.70 5.39
CA GLN A 55 -3.82 4.20 5.07
C GLN A 55 -3.80 2.73 4.68
N ALA A 56 -2.88 2.32 3.80
CA ALA A 56 -2.74 0.92 3.39
C ALA A 56 -2.45 -0.01 4.59
N ARG A 57 -1.65 0.44 5.56
CA ARG A 57 -1.41 -0.31 6.81
C ARG A 57 -2.68 -0.42 7.66
N ALA A 58 -3.41 0.68 7.84
CA ALA A 58 -4.67 0.69 8.58
C ALA A 58 -5.72 -0.25 7.95
N ASP A 59 -5.79 -0.28 6.62
CA ASP A 59 -6.71 -1.17 5.89
C ASP A 59 -6.33 -2.64 6.11
N MET A 60 -5.05 -2.99 6.05
CA MET A 60 -4.56 -4.35 6.35
C MET A 60 -4.85 -4.74 7.80
N ASP A 61 -4.57 -3.85 8.75
CA ASP A 61 -4.83 -4.08 10.17
C ASP A 61 -6.33 -4.32 10.41
N ALA A 62 -7.20 -3.57 9.75
CA ALA A 62 -8.65 -3.77 9.80
C ALA A 62 -9.08 -5.13 9.24
N MET A 63 -8.51 -5.56 8.11
CA MET A 63 -8.78 -6.89 7.54
C MET A 63 -8.31 -8.02 8.46
N VAL A 64 -7.11 -7.89 9.06
CA VAL A 64 -6.56 -8.86 10.01
C VAL A 64 -7.44 -8.94 11.27
N ALA A 65 -7.87 -7.80 11.81
CA ALA A 65 -8.77 -7.75 12.95
C ALA A 65 -10.12 -8.41 12.64
N ALA A 66 -10.69 -8.16 11.45
CA ALA A 66 -11.93 -8.78 11.02
C ALA A 66 -11.80 -10.31 10.90
N LEU A 67 -10.68 -10.79 10.34
CA LEU A 67 -10.38 -12.22 10.24
C LEU A 67 -10.20 -12.88 11.62
N ALA A 68 -9.44 -12.24 12.51
CA ALA A 68 -9.25 -12.72 13.87
C ALA A 68 -10.59 -12.81 14.62
N ALA A 69 -11.45 -11.78 14.51
CA ALA A 69 -12.78 -11.79 15.12
C ALA A 69 -13.68 -12.90 14.53
N ALA A 70 -13.61 -13.16 13.23
CA ALA A 70 -14.33 -14.28 12.61
C ALA A 70 -13.87 -15.65 13.14
N ASN A 71 -12.56 -15.86 13.28
CA ASN A 71 -11.99 -17.08 13.84
C ASN A 71 -12.38 -17.28 15.31
N SER A 72 -12.32 -16.24 16.13
CA SER A 72 -12.73 -16.28 17.54
C SER A 72 -14.21 -16.66 17.69
N ARG A 73 -15.09 -16.08 16.86
CA ARG A 73 -16.52 -16.46 16.84
C ARG A 73 -16.72 -17.92 16.47
N ARG A 74 -15.98 -18.43 15.48
CA ARG A 74 -16.06 -19.83 15.05
C ARG A 74 -15.55 -20.78 16.14
N ALA A 75 -14.50 -20.40 16.87
CA ALA A 75 -13.99 -21.17 18.00
C ALA A 75 -15.01 -21.22 19.16
N ALA A 76 -15.63 -20.09 19.50
CA ALA A 76 -16.68 -20.03 20.52
C ALA A 76 -17.90 -20.90 20.15
N ALA A 77 -18.34 -20.86 18.89
CA ALA A 77 -19.44 -21.70 18.41
C ALA A 77 -19.12 -23.20 18.55
N ARG A 78 -17.88 -23.62 18.25
CA ARG A 78 -17.42 -25.01 18.44
C ARG A 78 -17.35 -25.40 19.92
N GLY A 79 -16.93 -24.49 20.80
CA GLY A 79 -16.92 -24.70 22.25
C GLY A 79 -18.33 -24.97 22.79
N ASN A 80 -19.31 -24.17 22.37
CA ASN A 80 -20.71 -24.37 22.74
C ASN A 80 -21.27 -25.69 22.21
N GLN A 81 -20.92 -26.11 20.98
CA GLN A 81 -21.36 -27.40 20.44
C GLN A 81 -20.77 -28.59 21.21
N ARG A 82 -19.52 -28.52 21.67
CA ARG A 82 -18.93 -29.55 22.53
C ARG A 82 -19.60 -29.62 23.90
N ALA A 83 -19.94 -28.46 24.48
CA ALA A 83 -20.68 -28.40 25.75
C ALA A 83 -22.12 -28.92 25.63
N VAL A 84 -22.78 -28.70 24.49
CA VAL A 84 -24.13 -29.24 24.20
C VAL A 84 -24.08 -30.73 23.88
N GLY A 85 -23.00 -31.22 23.24
CA GLY A 85 -22.77 -32.64 22.97
C GLY A 85 -22.38 -33.46 24.20
N SER A 86 -21.84 -32.84 25.26
CA SER A 86 -21.55 -33.49 26.55
C SER A 86 -22.76 -33.58 27.49
N SER A 87 -23.95 -33.79 26.92
CA SER A 87 -25.18 -33.92 27.70
C SER A 87 -25.14 -35.20 28.57
N PRO A 88 -25.38 -35.14 29.90
CA PRO A 88 -25.24 -36.26 30.86
C PRO A 88 -26.30 -37.38 30.71
N ARG A 89 -27.02 -37.42 29.58
CA ARG A 89 -28.20 -38.26 29.37
C ARG A 89 -27.89 -39.76 29.20
N SER A 90 -26.62 -40.14 29.17
CA SER A 90 -26.19 -41.55 29.06
C SER A 90 -26.08 -42.27 30.42
N SER A 91 -26.00 -41.55 31.55
CA SER A 91 -25.86 -42.18 32.87
C SER A 91 -27.19 -42.64 33.49
N ALA A 92 -28.33 -42.09 33.08
CA ALA A 92 -29.62 -42.40 33.70
C ALA A 92 -30.23 -43.73 33.19
N SER A 93 -29.82 -44.20 32.02
CA SER A 93 -30.39 -45.40 31.40
C SER A 93 -29.78 -46.72 31.88
N HIS A 94 -28.64 -46.70 32.59
CA HIS A 94 -28.01 -47.93 33.10
C HIS A 94 -28.52 -48.33 34.50
N ALA A 95 -29.08 -47.39 35.27
CA ALA A 95 -29.62 -47.68 36.61
C ALA A 95 -31.03 -48.31 36.58
N ALA A 96 -31.77 -48.17 35.48
CA ALA A 96 -33.15 -48.66 35.38
C ALA A 96 -33.27 -50.14 34.92
N LEU A 97 -32.17 -50.78 34.49
CA LEU A 97 -32.17 -52.16 33.99
C LEU A 97 -31.73 -53.21 35.03
N VAL A 98 -31.37 -52.81 36.25
CA VAL A 98 -30.92 -53.72 37.34
C VAL A 98 -31.93 -53.70 38.49
N SER A 99 -33.23 -53.85 38.21
CA SER A 99 -34.21 -54.02 39.30
C SER A 99 -35.51 -54.69 38.87
N THR A 100 -35.43 -55.76 38.08
CA THR A 100 -36.54 -56.72 37.95
C THR A 100 -36.01 -58.12 37.75
N ARG A 101 -35.73 -58.83 38.85
CA ARG A 101 -35.84 -60.28 38.92
C ARG A 101 -36.13 -60.73 40.35
#